data_AF-A0A7S0VNH6-F1
#
_entry.id   AF-A0A7S0VNH6-F1
#
_cell.length_a   1.000
_cell.length_b   1.000
_cell.length_c   1.000
_cell.angle_alpha   90.00
_cell.angle_beta   90.00
_cell.angle_gamma   90.00
#
_symmetry.space_group_name_H-M   'P 1'
#
loop_
_entity.id
_entity.type
_entity.pdbx_description
1 polymer ?
#
loop_
_entity_poly.entity_id
_entity_poly.type
_entity_poly.pdbx_seq_one_letter_code
_entity_poly.pdbx_strand_id
1 'polypeptide(L)'
;KVDAFMLEVLIPLAVQTNALVVCSAVRECQLSASLMRMYEVLSAKYSPGPPPFSILAACGAICQMYKTKETGKHWQQVKKESRAWMKRHQKLVQLAETYSYKGQAGMDAVDLSPNAPYLLVVDTINAKRDVLGDKAPFSRLMTAISQYL
;
A
#
# COMPACT_ATOMS: atom_id res chain seq x y z
N LYS A 1 -5.83 21.02 6.13
CA LYS A 1 -5.55 21.45 4.73
C LYS A 1 -5.58 20.26 3.77
N VAL A 2 -4.83 19.16 4.01
CA VAL A 2 -4.90 17.97 3.14
C VAL A 2 -6.28 17.30 3.18
N ASP A 3 -6.87 17.11 4.36
CA ASP A 3 -8.21 16.52 4.50
C ASP A 3 -9.29 17.33 3.77
N ALA A 4 -9.25 18.67 3.90
CA ALA A 4 -10.14 19.58 3.17
C ALA A 4 -9.98 19.42 1.65
N PHE A 5 -8.75 19.37 1.15
CA PHE A 5 -8.50 19.11 -0.27
C PHE A 5 -9.08 17.75 -0.73
N MET A 6 -8.96 16.70 0.08
CA MET A 6 -9.55 15.40 -0.25
C MET A 6 -11.08 15.47 -0.33
N LEU A 7 -11.72 16.13 0.64
CA LEU A 7 -13.17 16.23 0.72
C LEU A 7 -13.78 17.19 -0.29
N GLU A 8 -13.13 18.32 -0.56
CA GLU A 8 -13.68 19.41 -1.37
C GLU A 8 -13.28 19.30 -2.84
N VAL A 9 -12.18 18.61 -3.15
CA VAL A 9 -11.64 18.55 -4.52
C VAL A 9 -11.49 17.11 -5.00
N LEU A 10 -10.63 16.31 -4.36
CA LEU A 10 -10.20 15.03 -4.93
C LEU A 10 -11.32 13.98 -4.97
N ILE A 11 -12.04 13.77 -3.87
CA ILE A 11 -13.14 12.80 -3.80
C ILE A 11 -14.33 13.23 -4.68
N PRO A 12 -14.80 14.49 -4.64
CA PRO A 12 -15.84 14.95 -5.56
C PRO A 12 -15.47 14.74 -7.03
N LEU A 13 -14.23 15.03 -7.42
CA LEU A 13 -13.75 14.78 -8.78
C LEU A 13 -13.80 13.28 -9.12
N ALA A 14 -13.28 12.42 -8.23
CA ALA A 14 -13.29 10.98 -8.44
C ALA A 14 -14.72 10.42 -8.61
N VAL A 15 -15.68 10.95 -7.84
CA VAL A 15 -17.11 10.62 -7.94
C VAL A 15 -17.68 11.05 -9.31
N GLN A 16 -17.36 12.26 -9.77
CA GLN A 16 -17.88 12.80 -11.03
C GLN A 16 -17.35 12.07 -12.26
N THR A 17 -16.11 11.55 -12.19
CA THR A 17 -15.45 10.92 -13.34
C THR A 17 -15.41 9.40 -13.26
N ASN A 18 -16.09 8.78 -12.29
CA ASN A 18 -16.01 7.35 -12.02
C ASN A 18 -14.57 6.83 -11.91
N ALA A 19 -13.69 7.59 -11.25
CA ALA A 19 -12.25 7.36 -11.29
C ALA A 19 -11.80 6.08 -10.57
N LEU A 20 -10.68 5.51 -11.04
CA LEU A 20 -9.82 4.65 -10.22
C LEU A 20 -8.69 5.49 -9.63
N VAL A 21 -8.68 5.66 -8.32
CA VAL A 21 -7.62 6.38 -7.60
C VAL A 21 -6.55 5.39 -7.14
N VAL A 22 -5.35 5.51 -7.70
CA VAL A 22 -4.19 4.69 -7.29
C VAL A 22 -3.33 5.48 -6.31
N CYS A 23 -3.03 4.91 -5.14
CA CYS A 23 -2.28 5.61 -4.10
C CYS A 23 -1.36 4.65 -3.31
N SER A 24 -0.48 5.20 -2.48
CA SER A 24 0.35 4.41 -1.56
C SER A 24 -0.53 3.73 -0.50
N ALA A 25 -0.28 2.44 -0.22
CA ALA A 25 -0.93 1.73 0.89
C ALA A 25 -0.25 1.92 2.26
N VAL A 26 0.87 2.65 2.28
CA VAL A 26 1.69 2.86 3.48
C VAL A 26 1.14 4.06 4.28
N ARG A 27 0.94 3.88 5.60
CA ARG A 27 0.33 4.88 6.49
C ARG A 27 1.13 6.16 6.62
N GLU A 28 2.44 6.07 6.45
CA GLU A 28 3.40 7.17 6.56
C GLU A 28 3.30 8.13 5.37
N CYS A 29 2.62 7.74 4.27
CA CYS A 29 2.26 8.65 3.19
C CYS A 29 1.07 9.51 3.60
N GLN A 30 1.33 10.71 4.12
CA GLN A 30 0.31 11.63 4.64
C GLN A 30 -0.82 11.92 3.64
N LEU A 31 -0.51 11.98 2.34
CA LEU A 31 -1.50 12.20 1.29
C LEU A 31 -2.45 11.02 1.16
N SER A 32 -1.94 9.79 1.02
CA SER A 32 -2.75 8.57 0.98
C SER A 32 -3.53 8.34 2.27
N ALA A 33 -2.89 8.58 3.42
CA ALA A 33 -3.53 8.42 4.72
C ALA A 33 -4.71 9.38 4.90
N SER A 34 -4.55 10.64 4.45
CA SER A 34 -5.64 11.62 4.40
C SER A 34 -6.77 11.15 3.48
N LEU A 35 -6.45 10.72 2.25
CA LEU A 35 -7.43 10.20 1.30
C LEU A 35 -8.24 9.04 1.88
N MET A 36 -7.59 8.02 2.44
CA MET A 36 -8.27 6.84 2.96
C MET A 36 -9.12 7.14 4.21
N ARG A 37 -8.67 8.03 5.10
CA ARG A 37 -9.50 8.50 6.22
C ARG A 37 -10.73 9.25 5.74
N MET A 38 -10.58 10.13 4.75
CA MET A 38 -11.71 10.89 4.21
C MET A 38 -12.67 10.03 3.39
N TYR A 39 -12.15 9.02 2.69
CA TYR A 39 -12.96 7.98 2.06
C TYR A 39 -13.82 7.23 3.08
N GLU A 40 -13.22 6.80 4.20
CA GLU A 40 -13.95 6.12 5.28
C GLU A 40 -15.06 7.00 5.85
N VAL A 41 -14.77 8.27 6.14
CA VAL A 41 -15.78 9.24 6.63
C VAL A 41 -16.95 9.41 5.64
N LEU A 42 -16.67 9.43 4.33
CA LEU A 42 -17.70 9.62 3.32
C LEU A 42 -18.41 8.33 2.91
N SER A 43 -17.83 7.16 3.17
CA SER A 43 -18.36 5.85 2.76
C SER A 43 -19.80 5.64 3.25
N ALA A 44 -20.13 6.12 4.45
CA ALA A 44 -21.47 6.05 5.02
C ALA A 44 -22.53 6.76 4.16
N LYS A 45 -22.17 7.81 3.41
CA LYS A 45 -23.10 8.56 2.54
C LYS A 45 -23.58 7.74 1.35
N TYR A 46 -22.85 6.69 0.98
CA TYR A 46 -23.16 5.89 -0.19
C TYR A 46 -24.02 4.65 0.15
N SER A 47 -24.29 4.40 1.43
CA SER A 47 -25.14 3.30 1.89
C SER A 47 -26.55 3.36 1.25
N PRO A 48 -27.09 2.24 0.71
CA PRO A 48 -26.63 0.85 0.86
C PRO A 48 -25.56 0.40 -0.16
N GLY A 49 -25.11 1.26 -1.07
CA GLY A 49 -24.19 0.93 -2.16
C GLY A 49 -22.75 1.41 -1.94
N PRO A 50 -21.82 1.00 -2.82
CA PRO A 50 -20.49 1.57 -2.84
C PRO A 50 -20.49 2.97 -3.47
N PRO A 51 -19.49 3.81 -3.17
CA PRO A 51 -19.27 5.05 -3.91
C PRO A 51 -19.01 4.76 -5.40
N PRO A 52 -19.33 5.71 -6.31
CA PRO A 52 -19.13 5.55 -7.75
C PRO A 52 -17.66 5.75 -8.18
N PHE A 53 -16.69 5.39 -7.34
CA PHE A 53 -15.26 5.42 -7.63
C PHE A 53 -14.55 4.34 -6.81
N SER A 54 -13.30 4.01 -7.14
CA SER A 54 -12.53 3.00 -6.43
C SER A 54 -11.16 3.51 -6.02
N ILE A 55 -10.66 3.04 -4.87
CA ILE A 55 -9.30 3.32 -4.41
C ILE A 55 -8.48 2.03 -4.43
N LEU A 56 -7.42 2.00 -5.23
CA LEU A 56 -6.42 0.93 -5.23
C LEU A 56 -5.17 1.41 -4.47
N ALA A 57 -4.96 0.85 -3.29
CA ALA A 57 -3.79 1.10 -2.47
C ALA A 57 -2.67 0.12 -2.85
N ALA A 58 -1.51 0.61 -3.28
CA ALA A 58 -0.39 -0.22 -3.72
C ALA A 58 0.83 -0.05 -2.81
N CYS A 59 1.55 -1.15 -2.56
CA CYS A 59 2.78 -1.15 -1.76
C CYS A 59 3.88 -2.01 -2.41
N GLY A 60 5.04 -1.38 -2.62
CA GLY A 60 6.29 -2.05 -2.95
C GLY A 60 7.33 -1.99 -1.83
N ALA A 61 6.92 -1.71 -0.58
CA ALA A 61 7.81 -1.47 0.56
C ALA A 61 7.84 -2.62 1.57
N ILE A 62 7.49 -3.84 1.14
CA ILE A 62 7.45 -5.03 1.99
C ILE A 62 8.78 -5.33 2.71
N CYS A 63 9.92 -4.94 2.13
CA CYS A 63 11.23 -5.08 2.77
C CYS A 63 11.34 -4.31 4.09
N GLN A 64 10.67 -3.17 4.22
CA GLN A 64 10.65 -2.34 5.42
C GLN A 64 9.74 -2.96 6.51
N MET A 65 8.66 -3.65 6.12
CA MET A 65 7.76 -4.35 7.06
C MET A 65 8.46 -5.51 7.76
N TYR A 66 9.33 -6.23 7.05
CA TYR A 66 10.06 -7.38 7.61
C TYR A 66 11.33 -7.00 8.39
N LYS A 67 11.73 -5.72 8.38
CA LYS A 67 12.84 -5.22 9.20
C LYS A 67 12.45 -4.98 10.66
N THR A 68 11.19 -4.62 10.91
CA THR A 68 10.75 -4.34 12.27
C THR A 68 10.46 -5.64 13.03
N LYS A 69 10.94 -5.69 14.28
CA LYS A 69 10.58 -6.76 15.23
C LYS A 69 9.29 -6.46 15.99
N GLU A 70 8.66 -5.31 15.72
CA GLU A 70 7.42 -4.91 16.36
C GLU A 70 6.28 -5.87 16.00
N THR A 71 5.55 -6.30 17.02
CA THR A 71 4.33 -7.09 16.88
C THR A 71 3.10 -6.18 16.85
N GLY A 72 1.99 -6.68 16.31
CA GLY A 72 0.71 -5.95 16.29
C GLY A 72 0.56 -4.95 15.14
N LYS A 73 1.45 -4.97 14.15
CA LYS A 73 1.31 -4.17 12.93
C LYS A 73 0.20 -4.71 12.04
N HIS A 74 -0.53 -3.83 11.36
CA HIS A 74 -1.66 -4.23 10.52
C HIS A 74 -1.23 -5.14 9.36
N TRP A 75 -0.05 -4.92 8.78
CA TRP A 75 0.48 -5.80 7.72
C TRP A 75 0.61 -7.26 8.16
N GLN A 76 0.81 -7.53 9.46
CA GLN A 76 0.91 -8.89 9.98
C GLN A 76 -0.45 -9.61 9.91
N GLN A 77 -1.55 -8.88 10.09
CA GLN A 77 -2.90 -9.39 9.91
C GLN A 77 -3.19 -9.63 8.42
N VAL A 78 -2.95 -8.63 7.57
CA VAL A 78 -3.12 -8.73 6.11
C VAL A 78 -2.36 -9.92 5.54
N LYS A 79 -1.12 -10.13 5.99
CA LYS A 79 -0.31 -11.29 5.60
C LYS A 79 -1.04 -12.60 5.89
N LYS A 80 -1.61 -12.77 7.10
CA LYS A 80 -2.30 -14.01 7.50
C LYS A 80 -3.52 -14.30 6.61
N GLU A 81 -4.20 -13.26 6.14
CA GLU A 81 -5.37 -13.36 5.27
C GLU A 81 -4.97 -13.61 3.79
N SER A 82 -3.75 -13.24 3.38
CA SER A 82 -3.25 -13.44 2.02
C SER A 82 -2.52 -14.77 1.84
N ARG A 83 -3.17 -15.74 1.18
CA ARG A 83 -2.56 -17.02 0.81
C ARG A 83 -1.28 -16.84 -0.02
N ALA A 84 -1.27 -15.88 -0.96
CA ALA A 84 -0.11 -15.61 -1.80
C ALA A 84 1.07 -15.08 -0.99
N TRP A 85 0.80 -14.17 -0.04
CA TRP A 85 1.83 -13.63 0.84
C TRP A 85 2.35 -14.71 1.81
N MET A 86 1.46 -15.50 2.43
CA MET A 86 1.86 -16.60 3.31
C MET A 86 2.78 -17.61 2.63
N LYS A 87 2.51 -17.96 1.36
CA LYS A 87 3.39 -18.83 0.56
C LYS A 87 4.82 -18.28 0.41
N ARG A 88 4.97 -16.95 0.37
CA ARG A 88 6.27 -16.28 0.24
C ARG A 88 6.90 -15.93 1.59
N HIS A 89 6.18 -16.10 2.70
CA HIS A 89 6.58 -15.59 4.01
C HIS A 89 7.96 -16.09 4.46
N GLN A 90 8.21 -17.39 4.40
CA GLN A 90 9.51 -17.96 4.80
C GLN A 90 10.67 -17.38 3.99
N LYS A 91 10.49 -17.23 2.67
CA LYS A 91 11.52 -16.62 1.81
C LYS A 91 11.75 -15.16 2.14
N LEU A 92 10.68 -14.40 2.42
CA LEU A 92 10.77 -13.00 2.82
C LEU A 92 11.51 -12.83 4.15
N VAL A 93 11.28 -13.70 5.14
CA VAL A 93 12.04 -13.70 6.41
C VAL A 93 13.52 -13.93 6.14
N GLN A 94 13.86 -15.00 5.40
CA GLN A 94 15.24 -15.34 5.07
C GLN A 94 15.98 -14.19 4.36
N LEU A 95 15.32 -13.56 3.37
CA LEU A 95 15.93 -12.47 2.61
C LEU A 95 15.98 -11.15 3.40
N ALA A 96 15.10 -10.94 4.38
CA ALA A 96 15.10 -9.75 5.21
C ALA A 96 16.29 -9.71 6.18
N GLU A 97 16.76 -10.87 6.65
CA GLU A 97 17.93 -10.99 7.53
C GLU A 97 19.22 -10.50 6.86
N THR A 98 19.36 -10.74 5.55
CA THR A 98 20.53 -10.34 4.75
C THR A 98 20.36 -8.98 4.09
N TYR A 99 19.15 -8.41 4.13
CA TYR A 99 18.84 -7.13 3.51
C TYR A 99 19.46 -5.97 4.29
N SER A 100 20.66 -5.55 3.86
CA SER A 100 21.28 -4.30 4.26
C SER A 100 20.97 -3.21 3.23
N TYR A 101 20.09 -2.28 3.57
CA TYR A 101 19.99 -1.04 2.80
C TYR A 101 21.23 -0.19 3.13
N LYS A 102 22.25 -0.27 2.28
CA LYS A 102 23.43 0.61 2.37
C LYS A 102 22.93 2.05 2.19
N GLY A 103 22.75 2.80 3.28
CA GLY A 103 22.54 4.25 3.19
C GLY A 103 21.62 4.92 4.20
N GLN A 104 20.82 4.22 5.00
CA GLN A 104 19.99 4.89 6.02
C GLN A 104 19.83 4.04 7.28
N ALA A 105 20.57 4.42 8.33
CA ALA A 105 20.16 4.15 9.69
C ALA A 105 18.83 4.89 9.94
N GLY A 106 17.83 4.21 10.50
CA GLY A 106 16.58 4.87 10.94
C GLY A 106 15.45 4.99 9.91
N MET A 107 15.36 4.13 8.88
CA MET A 107 14.10 4.03 8.13
C MET A 107 13.01 3.46 9.05
N ASP A 108 12.03 4.30 9.39
CA ASP A 108 10.90 3.96 10.26
C ASP A 108 10.16 2.72 9.76
N ALA A 109 9.73 1.89 10.71
CA ALA A 109 8.92 0.71 10.43
C ALA A 109 7.61 1.13 9.76
N VAL A 110 7.46 0.84 8.46
CA VAL A 110 6.23 1.13 7.72
C VAL A 110 5.14 0.12 8.05
N ASP A 111 3.89 0.59 8.07
CA ASP A 111 2.71 -0.26 8.20
C ASP A 111 1.70 0.00 7.08
N LEU A 112 0.88 -1.01 6.82
CA LEU A 112 -0.22 -0.90 5.86
C LEU A 112 -1.39 -0.15 6.50
N SER A 113 -2.06 0.67 5.69
CA SER A 113 -3.28 1.38 6.12
C SER A 113 -4.42 0.39 6.33
N PRO A 114 -5.10 0.41 7.50
CA PRO A 114 -6.30 -0.40 7.73
C PRO A 114 -7.50 0.07 6.90
N ASN A 115 -7.41 1.28 6.34
CA ASN A 115 -8.50 1.93 5.63
C ASN A 115 -8.41 1.74 4.11
N ALA A 116 -7.48 0.90 3.63
CA ALA A 116 -7.33 0.62 2.21
C ALA A 116 -8.43 -0.36 1.75
N PRO A 117 -9.38 0.05 0.87
CA PRO A 117 -10.48 -0.83 0.47
C PRO A 117 -10.00 -1.94 -0.48
N TYR A 118 -9.09 -1.63 -1.40
CA TYR A 118 -8.40 -2.60 -2.23
C TYR A 118 -6.90 -2.46 -2.06
N LEU A 119 -6.23 -3.56 -1.77
CA LEU A 119 -4.80 -3.59 -1.47
C LEU A 119 -4.03 -4.45 -2.46
N LEU A 120 -2.95 -3.89 -2.99
CA LEU A 120 -1.98 -4.59 -3.83
C LEU A 120 -0.59 -4.52 -3.20
N VAL A 121 0.03 -5.67 -2.93
CA VAL A 121 1.38 -5.75 -2.38
C VAL A 121 2.29 -6.51 -3.35
N VAL A 122 3.45 -5.92 -3.63
CA VAL A 122 4.49 -6.53 -4.46
C VAL A 122 5.63 -7.00 -3.55
N ASP A 123 6.04 -8.26 -3.68
CA ASP A 123 7.04 -8.88 -2.79
C ASP A 123 8.46 -8.30 -2.94
N THR A 124 8.74 -7.61 -4.05
CA THR A 124 10.04 -6.99 -4.38
C THR A 124 11.22 -7.96 -4.30
N ILE A 125 10.98 -9.26 -4.52
CA ILE A 125 12.04 -10.27 -4.55
C ILE A 125 12.73 -10.23 -5.92
N ASN A 126 14.05 -10.04 -5.93
CA ASN A 126 14.85 -10.29 -7.12
C ASN A 126 15.28 -11.75 -7.14
N ALA A 127 14.57 -12.57 -7.91
CA ALA A 127 14.84 -14.02 -7.98
C ALA A 127 16.23 -14.36 -8.55
N LYS A 128 16.85 -13.48 -9.37
CA LYS A 128 18.17 -13.73 -9.97
C LYS A 128 19.31 -13.49 -9.00
N ARG A 129 19.18 -12.45 -8.18
CA ARG A 129 20.19 -12.03 -7.19
C ARG A 129 19.93 -12.60 -5.80
N ASP A 130 18.77 -13.22 -5.62
CA ASP A 130 18.26 -13.70 -4.34
C ASP A 130 18.31 -12.62 -3.25
N VAL A 131 17.77 -11.44 -3.55
CA VAL A 131 17.72 -10.30 -2.63
C VAL A 131 16.31 -9.71 -2.54
N LEU A 132 16.02 -9.05 -1.42
CA LEU A 132 14.79 -8.31 -1.20
C LEU A 132 14.95 -6.83 -1.57
N GLY A 133 13.83 -6.14 -1.85
CA GLY A 133 13.79 -4.70 -2.04
C GLY A 133 14.00 -4.23 -3.49
N ASP A 134 13.93 -5.13 -4.47
CA ASP A 134 13.91 -4.75 -5.88
C ASP A 134 12.60 -4.03 -6.22
N LYS A 135 12.70 -2.72 -6.45
CA LYS A 135 11.55 -1.87 -6.77
C LYS A 135 11.11 -1.98 -8.24
N ALA A 136 11.92 -2.56 -9.12
CA ALA A 136 11.61 -2.57 -10.55
C ALA A 136 10.30 -3.29 -10.89
N PRO A 137 9.93 -4.45 -10.29
CA PRO A 137 8.62 -5.05 -10.50
C PRO A 137 7.46 -4.14 -10.08
N PHE A 138 7.57 -3.47 -8.93
CA PHE A 138 6.55 -2.53 -8.46
C PHE A 138 6.43 -1.33 -9.40
N SER A 139 7.55 -0.71 -9.79
CA SER A 139 7.55 0.42 -10.73
C SER A 139 6.94 0.05 -12.07
N ARG A 140 7.30 -1.11 -12.66
CA ARG A 140 6.70 -1.57 -13.91
C ARG A 140 5.19 -1.77 -13.79
N LEU A 141 4.72 -2.33 -12.67
CA LEU A 141 3.29 -2.49 -12.43
C LEU A 141 2.58 -1.13 -12.34
N MET A 142 3.14 -0.17 -11.60
CA MET A 142 2.54 1.17 -11.49
C MET A 142 2.51 1.87 -12.85
N THR A 143 3.58 1.78 -13.64
CA THR A 143 3.60 2.30 -15.01
C THR A 143 2.53 1.65 -15.89
N ALA A 144 2.40 0.33 -15.84
CA ALA A 144 1.39 -0.39 -16.62
C ALA A 144 -0.03 0.01 -16.23
N ILE A 145 -0.31 0.18 -14.93
CA ILE A 145 -1.60 0.67 -14.45
C ILE A 145 -1.85 2.10 -14.98
N SER A 146 -0.88 3.00 -14.82
CA SER A 146 -1.03 4.39 -15.30
C SER A 146 -1.15 4.54 -16.82
N GLN A 147 -0.66 3.57 -17.60
CA GLN A 147 -0.81 3.57 -19.06
C GLN A 147 -2.14 2.98 -19.54
N TYR A 148 -2.74 2.12 -18.72
CA TYR A 148 -4.01 1.48 -19.04
C TYR A 148 -5.22 2.36 -18.68
N LEU A 149 -5.07 3.20 -17.65
CA LEU A 149 -6.04 4.21 -17.22
C LEU A 149 -5.97 5.47 -18.09
#